data_AF-A0A134CA38-F1
#
_entry.id   AF-A0A134CA38-F1
#
_cell.length_a   1.000
_cell.length_b   1.000
_cell.length_c   1.000
_cell.angle_alpha   90.00
_cell.angle_beta   90.00
_cell.angle_gamma   90.00
#
_symmetry.space_group_name_H-M   'P 1'
#
loop_
_entity.id
_entity.type
_entity.pdbx_description
1 polymer ?
#
loop_
_entity_poly.entity_id
_entity_poly.type
_entity_poly.pdbx_seq_one_letter_code
_entity_poly.pdbx_strand_id
1 'polypeptide(L)'
;MFFIGGLHMDFIISHLSIIFAAIVGIYILRKFLSCGIFTLIGNIIIGGILYYLIDTLHIVRMSWSFIDWIIIAFFGTPGTIFLALWHAFF
;
A
#
# COMPACT_ATOMS: atom_id res chain seq x y z
N MET A 1 51.19 6.68 22.68
CA MET A 1 50.42 5.43 22.53
C MET A 1 48.93 5.57 22.89
N PHE A 2 48.53 6.48 23.80
CA PHE A 2 47.13 6.72 24.16
C PHE A 2 46.23 7.33 23.05
N PHE A 3 46.80 8.09 22.11
CA PHE A 3 46.04 8.73 21.03
C PHE A 3 45.58 7.78 19.90
N ILE A 4 46.30 6.68 19.66
CA ILE A 4 45.94 5.69 18.62
C ILE A 4 44.82 4.76 19.11
N GLY A 5 44.79 4.45 20.41
CA GLY A 5 43.72 3.64 21.03
C GLY A 5 42.38 4.37 21.10
N GLY A 6 42.37 5.68 21.36
CA GLY A 6 41.14 6.49 21.38
C GLY A 6 40.46 6.59 20.02
N LEU A 7 41.24 6.90 18.98
CA LEU A 7 40.74 7.02 17.59
C LEU A 7 40.14 5.71 17.04
N HIS A 8 40.67 4.56 17.48
CA HIS A 8 40.15 3.25 17.11
C HIS A 8 38.80 2.95 17.79
N MET A 9 38.63 3.34 19.05
CA MET A 9 37.36 3.20 19.78
C MET A 9 36.28 4.13 19.22
N ASP A 10 36.64 5.37 18.86
CA ASP A 10 35.71 6.34 18.23
C ASP A 10 35.24 5.90 16.83
N PHE A 11 36.12 5.22 16.08
CA PHE A 11 35.79 4.63 14.78
C PHE A 11 34.79 3.46 14.93
N ILE A 12 34.98 2.60 15.93
CA ILE A 12 34.07 1.48 16.22
C ILE A 12 32.69 2.00 16.69
N ILE A 13 32.66 3.01 17.56
CA ILE A 13 31.42 3.60 18.08
C ILE A 13 30.64 4.30 16.97
N SER A 14 31.31 5.06 16.09
CA SER A 14 30.67 5.73 14.97
C SER A 14 30.07 4.72 13.97
N HIS A 15 30.79 3.67 13.62
CA HIS A 15 30.24 2.60 12.77
C HIS A 15 29.05 1.88 13.40
N LEU A 16 29.10 1.58 14.70
CA LEU A 16 27.98 0.96 15.41
C LEU A 16 26.73 1.85 15.41
N SER A 17 26.91 3.17 15.60
CA SER A 17 25.81 4.13 15.57
C SER A 17 25.14 4.26 14.19
N ILE A 18 25.93 4.19 13.11
CA ILE A 18 25.42 4.21 11.73
C ILE A 18 24.63 2.94 11.43
N ILE A 19 25.13 1.77 11.84
CA ILE A 19 24.42 0.49 11.67
C ILE A 19 23.09 0.51 12.43
N PHE A 20 23.08 1.02 13.67
CA PHE A 20 21.86 1.15 14.46
C PHE A 20 20.85 2.10 13.81
N ALA A 21 21.31 3.27 13.33
CA ALA A 21 20.47 4.23 12.62
C ALA A 21 19.89 3.63 11.32
N ALA A 22 20.67 2.84 10.58
CA ALA A 22 20.21 2.16 9.37
C ALA A 22 19.12 1.12 9.67
N ILE A 23 19.28 0.31 10.73
CA ILE A 23 18.27 -0.68 11.14
C ILE A 23 16.95 0.01 11.54
N VAL A 24 17.03 1.07 12.35
CA VAL A 24 15.86 1.87 12.74
C VAL A 24 15.21 2.52 11.52
N GLY A 25 16.02 3.06 10.59
CA GLY A 25 15.57 3.62 9.33
C GLY A 25 14.78 2.62 8.50
N ILE A 26 15.32 1.42 8.28
CA ILE A 26 14.65 0.33 7.54
C ILE A 26 13.35 -0.08 8.23
N TYR A 27 13.34 -0.16 9.56
CA TYR A 27 12.14 -0.52 10.34
C TYR A 27 11.01 0.51 10.14
N ILE A 28 11.33 1.80 10.22
CA ILE A 28 10.37 2.88 9.98
C ILE A 28 9.87 2.83 8.52
N LEU A 29 10.77 2.67 7.55
CA LEU A 29 10.43 2.61 6.12
C LEU A 29 9.49 1.44 5.82
N ARG A 30 9.73 0.28 6.44
CA ARG A 30 8.88 -0.90 6.32
C ARG A 30 7.48 -0.66 6.91
N LYS A 31 7.38 0.10 8.01
CA LYS A 31 6.09 0.46 8.61
C LYS A 31 5.31 1.46 7.75
N PHE A 32 6.01 2.40 7.11
CA PHE A 32 5.41 3.31 6.13
C PHE A 32 4.91 2.58 4.88
N LEU A 33 5.71 1.65 4.32
CA LEU A 33 5.26 0.80 3.22
C LEU A 33 4.02 -0.02 3.60
N SER A 34 4.04 -0.64 4.78
CA SER A 34 2.91 -1.44 5.27
C SER A 34 1.64 -0.59 5.42
N CYS A 35 1.77 0.66 5.90
CA CYS A 35 0.66 1.60 6.00
C CYS A 35 0.08 1.94 4.61
N GLY A 36 0.94 2.25 3.63
CA GLY A 36 0.50 2.53 2.26
C GLY A 36 -0.17 1.33 1.58
N ILE A 37 0.37 0.14 1.79
CA ILE A 37 -0.19 -1.13 1.28
C ILE A 37 -1.56 -1.39 1.94
N PHE A 38 -1.70 -1.14 3.24
CA PHE A 38 -2.97 -1.31 3.94
C PHE A 38 -4.05 -0.36 3.40
N THR A 39 -3.70 0.90 3.15
CA THR A 39 -4.61 1.87 2.51
C THR A 39 -5.01 1.45 1.10
N LEU A 40 -4.07 0.93 0.31
CA LEU A 40 -4.34 0.40 -1.04
C LEU A 40 -5.29 -0.81 -1.02
N ILE A 41 -5.02 -1.79 -0.15
CA ILE A 41 -5.86 -2.97 0.01
C ILE A 41 -7.26 -2.56 0.49
N GLY A 42 -7.34 -1.64 1.46
CA GLY A 42 -8.61 -1.09 1.93
C GLY A 42 -9.43 -0.47 0.80
N ASN A 43 -8.79 0.29 -0.09
CA ASN A 43 -9.45 0.89 -1.25
C ASN A 43 -9.99 -0.15 -2.25
N ILE A 44 -9.27 -1.27 -2.44
CA ILE A 44 -9.72 -2.39 -3.28
C ILE A 44 -10.92 -3.08 -2.64
N ILE A 45 -10.85 -3.37 -1.34
CA ILE A 45 -11.96 -4.01 -0.60
C ILE A 45 -13.21 -3.13 -0.64
N ILE A 46 -13.09 -1.84 -0.36
CA ILE A 46 -14.21 -0.88 -0.44
C ILE A 46 -14.75 -0.80 -1.86
N GLY A 47 -13.88 -0.80 -2.88
CA GLY A 47 -14.28 -0.85 -4.29
C GLY A 47 -15.10 -2.11 -4.63
N GLY A 48 -14.68 -3.29 -4.15
CA GLY A 48 -15.42 -4.53 -4.35
C GLY A 48 -16.76 -4.55 -3.61
N ILE A 49 -16.81 -4.03 -2.38
CA ILE A 49 -18.07 -3.88 -1.62
C ILE A 49 -19.02 -2.94 -2.35
N LEU A 50 -18.52 -1.82 -2.87
CA LEU A 50 -19.33 -0.87 -3.63
C LEU A 50 -19.89 -1.52 -4.91
N TYR A 51 -19.09 -2.33 -5.59
CA TYR A 51 -19.52 -3.07 -6.78
C TYR A 51 -20.66 -4.04 -6.46
N TYR A 52 -20.51 -4.80 -5.36
CA TYR A 52 -21.55 -5.68 -4.86
C TYR A 52 -22.84 -4.93 -4.48
N LEU A 53 -22.70 -3.77 -3.84
CA LEU A 53 -23.85 -2.97 -3.41
C LEU A 53 -24.62 -2.39 -4.60
N ILE A 54 -23.93 -1.91 -5.64
CA ILE A 54 -24.55 -1.37 -6.86
C ILE A 54 -25.37 -2.45 -7.58
N ASP A 55 -24.82 -3.67 -7.67
CA ASP A 55 -25.51 -4.82 -8.26
C ASP A 55 -26.73 -5.25 -7.42
N THR A 56 -26.56 -5.33 -6.09
CA THR A 56 -27.61 -5.74 -5.14
C THR A 56 -28.76 -4.75 -5.08
N LEU A 57 -28.47 -3.44 -5.17
CA LEU A 57 -29.50 -2.39 -5.21
C LEU A 57 -30.16 -2.25 -6.58
N HIS A 58 -29.78 -3.09 -7.57
CA HIS A 58 -30.29 -3.06 -8.93
C HIS A 58 -30.20 -1.69 -9.62
N ILE A 59 -29.23 -0.85 -9.25
CA ILE A 59 -29.03 0.47 -9.85
C ILE A 59 -28.49 0.30 -11.28
N VAL A 60 -27.51 -0.60 -11.44
CA VAL A 60 -26.91 -0.99 -12.73
C VAL A 60 -26.69 -2.50 -12.70
N ARG A 61 -27.08 -3.22 -13.75
CA ARG A 61 -26.79 -4.66 -13.85
C ARG A 61 -25.30 -4.86 -14.05
N MET A 62 -24.64 -5.50 -13.08
CA MET A 62 -23.22 -5.80 -13.16
C MET A 62 -22.97 -7.22 -13.67
N SER A 63 -22.02 -7.37 -14.59
CA SER A 63 -21.77 -8.64 -15.26
C SER A 63 -20.91 -9.63 -14.45
N TRP A 64 -20.39 -9.19 -13.30
CA TRP A 64 -19.41 -9.93 -12.47
C TRP A 64 -18.31 -10.61 -13.31
N SER A 65 -17.85 -9.91 -14.36
CA SER A 65 -16.85 -10.46 -15.28
C SER A 65 -15.46 -10.46 -14.64
N PHE A 66 -14.59 -11.35 -15.13
CA PHE A 66 -13.18 -11.39 -14.72
C PHE A 66 -12.46 -10.06 -14.99
N ILE A 67 -12.86 -9.34 -16.05
CA ILE A 67 -12.30 -8.03 -16.38
C ILE A 67 -12.71 -6.97 -15.33
N ASP A 68 -13.96 -6.99 -14.87
CA ASP A 68 -14.48 -6.06 -13.86
C ASP A 68 -13.69 -6.20 -12.55
N TRP A 69 -13.41 -7.45 -12.16
CA TRP A 69 -12.57 -7.75 -10.99
C TRP A 69 -11.14 -7.23 -11.12
N ILE A 70 -10.52 -7.34 -12.30
CA ILE A 70 -9.18 -6.79 -12.55
C ILE A 70 -9.20 -5.28 -12.38
N ILE A 71 -10.18 -4.59 -12.95
CA ILE A 71 -10.29 -3.14 -12.87
C ILE A 71 -10.45 -2.69 -11.40
N ILE A 72 -11.28 -3.38 -10.62
CA ILE A 72 -11.45 -3.11 -9.18
C ILE A 72 -10.16 -3.42 -8.40
N ALA A 73 -9.40 -4.46 -8.78
CA ALA A 73 -8.15 -4.81 -8.11
C ALA A 73 -7.04 -3.77 -8.35
N PHE A 74 -6.99 -3.15 -9.53
CA PHE A 74 -5.98 -2.13 -9.84
C PHE A 74 -6.37 -0.73 -9.36
N PHE A 75 -7.65 -0.36 -9.49
CA PHE A 75 -8.10 1.00 -9.21
C PHE A 75 -8.89 1.12 -7.89
N GLY A 76 -9.48 0.04 -7.38
CA GLY A 76 -10.33 0.05 -6.19
C GLY A 76 -11.63 0.81 -6.42
N THR A 77 -12.00 1.66 -5.46
CA THR A 77 -13.23 2.47 -5.51
C THR A 77 -13.42 3.29 -6.79
N PRO A 78 -12.43 4.05 -7.32
CA PRO A 78 -12.61 4.77 -8.59
C PRO A 78 -12.84 3.84 -9.79
N GLY A 79 -12.26 2.64 -9.79
CA GLY A 79 -12.50 1.64 -10.83
C GLY A 79 -13.95 1.15 -10.84
N THR A 80 -14.51 0.90 -9.65
CA THR A 80 -15.91 0.53 -9.48
C THR A 80 -16.88 1.60 -9.99
N ILE A 81 -16.60 2.88 -9.71
CA ILE A 81 -17.43 4.00 -10.18
C ILE A 81 -17.40 4.08 -11.72
N PHE A 82 -16.21 3.93 -12.31
CA PHE A 82 -16.06 3.92 -13.77
C PHE A 82 -16.84 2.77 -14.42
N LEU A 83 -16.72 1.55 -13.89
CA LEU A 83 -17.48 0.39 -14.33
C LEU A 83 -18.99 0.63 -14.24
N ALA A 84 -19.46 1.19 -13.12
CA ALA A 84 -20.87 1.50 -12.91
C ALA A 84 -21.41 2.49 -13.93
N LEU A 85 -20.64 3.53 -14.27
CA LEU A 85 -21.00 4.45 -15.34
C LEU A 85 -20.97 3.77 -16.70
N TRP A 86 -19.94 2.97 -16.98
CA TRP A 86 -19.80 2.27 -18.26
C TRP A 86 -21.02 1.38 -18.53
N HIS A 87 -21.39 0.49 -17.61
CA HIS A 87 -22.55 -0.39 -17.76
C HIS A 87 -23.91 0.33 -17.66
N ALA A 88 -23.95 1.57 -17.14
CA ALA A 88 -25.17 2.36 -17.13
C ALA A 88 -25.45 3.05 -18.48
N PHE A 89 -24.39 3.44 -19.20
CA PHE A 89 -24.49 4.24 -20.43
C PHE A 89 -24.27 3.46 -21.72
N PHE A 90 -23.51 2.36 -21.68
CA PHE A 90 -23.20 1.48 -22.82
C PHE A 90 -23.71 0.06 -22.56
#